data_AF-A0A959RWM7-F1
#
_entry.id   AF-A0A959RWM7-F1
#
_cell.length_a   1.000
_cell.length_b   1.000
_cell.length_c   1.000
_cell.angle_alpha   90.00
_cell.angle_beta   90.00
_cell.angle_gamma   90.00
#
_symmetry.space_group_name_H-M   'P 1'
#
loop_
_entity.id
_entity.type
_entity.pdbx_description
1 polymer ?
#
loop_
_entity_poly.entity_id
_entity_poly.type
_entity_poly.pdbx_seq_one_letter_code
_entity_poly.pdbx_strand_id
1 'polypeptide(L)'
;GIIRAIIYYPLSLGRNFDELYRVIIALQAADEFNVATPADWYPGDDVIISPAGSCGMAKTRMEDSELDCKDWFFCTKKLDKDKVLDKILKK
;
A
#
# COMPACT_ATOMS: atom_id res chain seq x y z
N GLY A 1 -17.67 -2.62 12.96
CA GLY A 1 -16.55 -2.58 11.99
C GLY A 1 -16.67 -1.35 11.12
N ILE A 2 -15.62 -1.00 10.38
CA ILE A 2 -15.60 0.12 9.43
C ILE A 2 -15.57 -0.47 8.01
N ILE A 3 -16.40 0.04 7.10
CA ILE A 3 -16.39 -0.40 5.69
C ILE A 3 -15.11 0.14 5.04
N ARG A 4 -14.31 -0.73 4.41
CA ARG A 4 -13.01 -0.37 3.81
C ARG A 4 -12.99 -0.43 2.27
N ALA A 5 -13.81 -1.30 1.68
CA ALA A 5 -13.99 -1.42 0.25
C ALA A 5 -15.38 -1.94 -0.06
N ILE A 6 -15.95 -1.53 -1.19
CA ILE A 6 -17.23 -2.03 -1.70
C ILE A 6 -17.03 -2.37 -3.17
N ILE A 7 -17.36 -3.61 -3.56
CA ILE A 7 -17.21 -4.11 -4.92
C ILE A 7 -18.56 -4.69 -5.38
N TYR A 8 -19.11 -4.18 -6.48
CA TYR A 8 -20.40 -4.61 -7.01
C TYR A 8 -20.22 -5.26 -8.38
N TYR A 9 -20.60 -6.54 -8.48
CA TYR A 9 -20.60 -7.30 -9.73
C TYR A 9 -22.05 -7.61 -10.13
N PRO A 10 -22.37 -7.66 -11.44
CA PRO A 10 -23.68 -8.10 -11.90
C PRO A 10 -23.87 -9.61 -11.70
N LEU A 11 -25.13 -10.08 -11.75
CA LEU A 11 -25.46 -11.51 -11.62
C LEU A 11 -24.78 -12.40 -12.69
N SER A 12 -24.47 -11.83 -13.85
CA SER A 12 -23.86 -12.53 -14.98
C SER A 12 -22.33 -12.69 -14.88
N LEU A 13 -21.68 -12.13 -13.87
CA LEU A 13 -20.21 -12.11 -13.78
C LEU A 13 -19.70 -12.70 -12.45
N GLY A 14 -18.88 -13.75 -12.57
CA GLY A 14 -18.16 -14.33 -11.43
C GLY A 14 -17.15 -13.35 -10.83
N ARG A 15 -16.96 -13.41 -9.51
CA ARG A 15 -15.98 -12.58 -8.79
C ARG A 15 -14.59 -13.20 -8.87
N ASN A 16 -13.56 -12.34 -8.93
CA ASN A 16 -12.18 -12.76 -8.77
C ASN A 16 -11.82 -12.85 -7.27
N PHE A 17 -11.70 -14.05 -6.74
CA PHE A 17 -11.34 -14.27 -5.32
C PHE A 17 -9.88 -13.95 -5.01
N ASP A 18 -8.98 -14.08 -5.98
CA ASP A 18 -7.58 -13.70 -5.80
C ASP A 18 -7.47 -12.19 -5.58
N GLU A 19 -8.28 -11.40 -6.30
CA GLU A 19 -8.34 -9.95 -6.09
C GLU A 19 -8.98 -9.59 -4.74
N LEU A 20 -10.02 -10.29 -4.31
CA LEU A 20 -10.60 -10.08 -2.98
C LEU A 20 -9.58 -10.37 -1.87
N TYR A 21 -8.80 -11.44 -2.01
CA TYR A 21 -7.73 -11.77 -1.09
C TYR A 21 -6.63 -10.69 -1.11
N ARG A 22 -6.17 -10.28 -2.31
CA ARG A 22 -5.16 -9.23 -2.47
C ARG A 22 -5.60 -7.91 -1.83
N VAL A 23 -6.86 -7.50 -2.02
CA VAL A 23 -7.43 -6.28 -1.40
C VAL A 23 -7.38 -6.35 0.12
N ILE A 24 -7.70 -7.50 0.73
CA ILE A 24 -7.63 -7.67 2.19
C ILE A 24 -6.18 -7.51 2.68
N ILE A 25 -5.24 -8.20 2.03
CA ILE A 25 -3.81 -8.11 2.36
C ILE A 25 -3.30 -6.68 2.20
N ALA A 26 -3.67 -5.99 1.10
CA ALA A 26 -3.25 -4.62 0.84
C ALA A 26 -3.81 -3.62 1.87
N LEU A 27 -5.08 -3.77 2.27
CA LEU A 27 -5.69 -2.94 3.31
C LEU A 27 -5.02 -3.15 4.67
N GLN A 28 -4.72 -4.40 5.03
CA GLN A 28 -4.02 -4.73 6.27
C GLN A 28 -2.56 -4.24 6.26
N ALA A 29 -1.87 -4.36 5.12
CA ALA A 29 -0.52 -3.82 4.94
C ALA A 29 -0.50 -2.28 5.05
N ALA A 30 -1.45 -1.60 4.42
CA ALA A 30 -1.58 -0.16 4.48
C ALA A 30 -1.72 0.35 5.92
N ASP A 31 -2.57 -0.31 6.72
CA ASP A 31 -2.79 0.03 8.12
C ASP A 31 -1.57 -0.29 9.00
N GLU A 32 -0.98 -1.48 8.88
CA GLU A 32 0.13 -1.95 9.73
C GLU A 32 1.42 -1.16 9.48
N PHE A 33 1.71 -0.83 8.22
CA PHE A 33 2.96 -0.17 7.83
C PHE A 33 2.81 1.34 7.62
N ASN A 34 1.59 1.87 7.73
CA ASN A 34 1.24 3.27 7.48
C ASN A 34 1.72 3.76 6.10
N VAL A 35 1.33 3.02 5.07
CA VAL A 35 1.72 3.24 3.66
C VAL A 35 0.51 3.14 2.74
N ALA A 36 0.64 3.64 1.53
CA ALA A 36 -0.31 3.38 0.45
C ALA A 36 0.25 2.32 -0.50
N THR A 37 -0.64 1.48 -1.04
CA THR A 37 -0.29 0.46 -2.03
C THR A 37 -0.56 1.01 -3.44
N PRO A 38 0.43 1.00 -4.36
CA PRO A 38 0.23 1.43 -5.74
C PRO A 38 -0.75 0.54 -6.50
N ALA A 39 -1.06 0.94 -7.74
CA ALA A 39 -1.83 0.10 -8.66
C ALA A 39 -1.14 -1.27 -8.84
N ASP A 40 -1.95 -2.32 -8.94
CA ASP A 40 -1.52 -3.71 -9.12
C ASP A 40 -0.54 -4.25 -8.05
N TRP A 41 -0.45 -3.60 -6.88
CA TRP A 41 0.49 -3.98 -5.83
C TRP A 41 0.26 -5.40 -5.28
N TYR A 42 1.36 -6.13 -5.10
CA TYR A 42 1.46 -7.39 -4.36
C TYR A 42 2.49 -7.29 -3.22
N PRO A 43 2.40 -8.17 -2.20
CA PRO A 43 3.42 -8.25 -1.15
C PRO A 43 4.83 -8.44 -1.72
N GLY A 44 5.73 -7.51 -1.39
CA GLY A 44 7.10 -7.44 -1.92
C GLY A 44 7.31 -6.28 -2.89
N ASP A 45 6.25 -5.74 -3.47
CA ASP A 45 6.32 -4.56 -4.32
C ASP A 45 6.51 -3.29 -3.47
N ASP A 46 7.07 -2.27 -4.11
CA ASP A 46 7.32 -0.98 -3.49
C ASP A 46 6.00 -0.32 -3.04
N VAL A 47 6.04 0.33 -1.88
CA VAL A 47 4.89 1.01 -1.29
C VAL A 47 5.10 2.52 -1.31
N ILE A 48 4.00 3.26 -1.44
CA ILE A 48 4.01 4.72 -1.49
C ILE A 48 3.95 5.25 -0.06
N ILE A 49 4.80 6.22 0.25
CA ILE A 49 4.74 6.91 1.54
C ILE A 49 3.84 8.13 1.39
N SER A 50 2.93 8.33 2.35
CA SER A 50 2.03 9.48 2.42
C SER A 50 2.75 10.79 2.10
N PRO A 51 2.15 11.67 1.28
CA PRO A 51 2.79 12.90 0.82
C PRO A 51 3.12 13.83 1.99
N ALA A 52 4.11 14.70 1.79
CA ALA A 52 4.46 15.70 2.79
C ALA A 52 3.31 16.70 2.99
N GLY A 53 2.91 16.92 4.26
CA GLY A 53 1.91 17.92 4.62
C GLY A 53 2.44 19.36 4.67
N SER A 54 3.75 19.57 4.49
CA SER A 54 4.39 20.89 4.55
C SER A 54 5.66 20.95 3.71
N CYS A 55 6.08 22.16 3.32
CA CYS A 55 7.29 22.36 2.51
C CYS A 55 8.57 21.89 3.20
N GLY A 56 8.65 22.01 4.53
CA GLY A 56 9.80 21.52 5.31
C GLY A 56 9.93 20.00 5.23
N MET A 57 8.82 19.28 5.43
CA MET A 57 8.78 17.82 5.32
C MET A 57 9.05 17.35 3.88
N ALA A 58 8.60 18.11 2.88
CA ALA A 58 8.88 17.82 1.47
C ALA A 58 10.38 17.85 1.19
N LYS A 59 11.09 18.88 1.68
CA LYS A 59 12.53 19.00 1.52
C LYS A 59 13.27 17.82 2.18
N THR A 60 12.94 17.50 3.43
CA THR A 60 13.59 16.39 4.15
C THR A 60 13.41 15.05 3.44
N ARG A 61 12.22 14.78 2.87
CA ARG A 61 11.98 13.54 2.11
C ARG A 61 12.77 13.47 0.81
N MET A 62 12.90 14.58 0.10
CA MET A 62 13.66 14.63 -1.15
C MET A 62 15.18 14.45 -0.91
N GLU A 63 15.65 14.76 0.29
CA GLU A 63 17.04 14.59 0.71
C GLU A 63 17.31 13.19 1.31
N ASP A 64 16.28 12.38 1.53
CA ASP A 64 16.39 11.04 2.10
C ASP A 64 16.88 10.03 1.04
N SER A 65 18.03 9.40 1.30
CA SER A 65 18.63 8.42 0.39
C SER A 65 17.95 7.06 0.39
N GLU A 66 17.12 6.75 1.39
CA GLU A 66 16.40 5.47 1.45
C GLU A 66 15.12 5.45 0.59
N LEU A 67 14.67 6.62 0.14
CA LEU A 67 13.44 6.79 -0.62
C LEU A 67 13.73 6.98 -2.11
N ASP A 68 12.97 6.29 -2.96
CA ASP A 68 12.95 6.60 -4.39
C ASP A 68 11.85 7.64 -4.64
N CYS A 69 12.24 8.91 -4.61
CA CYS A 69 11.35 10.04 -4.87
C CYS A 69 11.45 10.48 -6.33
N LYS A 70 10.33 10.40 -7.07
CA LYS A 70 10.23 11.02 -8.41
C LYS A 70 9.82 12.49 -8.31
N ASP A 71 9.03 12.82 -7.28
CA ASP A 71 8.62 14.18 -6.95
C ASP A 71 8.31 14.26 -5.45
N TRP A 72 8.14 15.47 -4.91
CA TRP A 72 7.96 15.71 -3.47
C TRP A 72 6.74 15.00 -2.86
N PHE A 73 5.70 14.78 -3.67
CA PHE A 73 4.48 14.08 -3.27
C PHE A 73 4.52 12.58 -3.59
N PHE A 74 5.49 12.12 -4.38
CA PHE A 74 5.56 10.75 -4.87
C PHE A 74 6.93 10.13 -4.59
N CYS A 75 7.00 9.47 -3.43
CA CYS A 75 8.14 8.67 -3.01
C CYS A 75 7.70 7.26 -2.67
N THR A 76 8.50 6.29 -3.10
CA THR A 76 8.32 4.88 -2.76
C THR A 76 9.41 4.40 -1.82
N LYS A 77 9.10 3.33 -1.08
CA LYS A 77 10.07 2.56 -0.31
C LYS A 77 9.86 1.07 -0.57
N LYS A 78 10.94 0.31 -0.48
CA LYS A 78 10.88 -1.15 -0.52
C LYS A 78 10.22 -1.69 0.74
N LEU A 79 9.35 -2.68 0.58
CA LEU A 79 8.76 -3.40 1.69
C LEU A 79 8.83 -4.91 1.42
N ASP A 80 9.62 -5.59 2.23
CA ASP A 80 9.89 -7.01 2.05
C ASP A 80 8.62 -7.87 2.16
N LYS A 81 8.50 -8.86 1.25
CA LYS A 81 7.34 -9.73 1.15
C LYS A 81 7.12 -10.56 2.41
N ASP A 82 8.17 -11.16 2.94
CA ASP A 82 8.07 -12.06 4.09
C ASP A 82 7.70 -11.25 5.34
N LYS A 83 8.24 -10.05 5.48
CA LYS A 83 7.84 -9.10 6.54
C LYS A 83 6.35 -8.75 6.50
N VAL A 84 5.79 -8.53 5.31
CA VAL A 84 4.36 -8.24 5.12
C VAL A 84 3.52 -9.44 5.50
N LEU A 85 3.83 -10.60 4.92
CA LEU A 85 3.03 -11.82 5.12
C LEU A 85 3.10 -12.31 6.56
N ASP A 86 4.27 -12.26 7.20
CA ASP A 86 4.44 -12.65 8.59
C ASP A 86 3.60 -11.80 9.54
N LYS A 87 3.53 -10.48 9.30
CA LYS A 87 2.73 -9.58 10.15
C LYS A 87 1.23 -9.76 9.95
N ILE A 88 0.80 -10.07 8.74
CA ILE A 88 -0.61 -10.16 8.38
C ILE A 88 -1.19 -11.53 8.70
N LEU A 89 -0.47 -12.61 8.37
CA LEU A 89 -0.98 -13.98 8.45
C LEU A 89 -0.72 -14.66 9.79
N LYS A 90 0.29 -14.25 10.58
CA LYS A 90 0.62 -14.88 11.87
C LYS A 90 -0.10 -14.24 13.07
N LYS A 91 -1.30 -13.69 12.88
CA LYS A 91 -2.13 -13.18 13.99
C LYS A 91 -2.96 -14.29 14.63
#